data_AF-A0A0P6XXU6-F1
#
_entry.id   AF-A0A0P6XXU6-F1
#
_cell.length_a   1.000
_cell.length_b   1.000
_cell.length_c   1.000
_cell.angle_alpha   90.00
_cell.angle_beta   90.00
_cell.angle_gamma   90.00
#
_symmetry.space_group_name_H-M   'P 1'
#
loop_
_entity.id
_entity.type
_entity.pdbx_description
1 polymer ?
#
loop_
_entity_poly.entity_id
_entity_poly.type
_entity_poly.pdbx_seq_one_letter_code
_entity_poly.pdbx_strand_id
1 'polypeptide(L)'
;MFTIPRPNVIQSSEGFTVEVVGRSRILYTEPGKKLFIDAELLAGPSGLVIYTDSINTWDAPTGEKITEEEKHRIIENIRKAFRFRGIEIEMQ
;
A
#
# COMPACT_ATOMS: atom_id res chain seq x y z
N MET A 1 5.37 -7.50 -12.77
CA MET A 1 6.02 -8.59 -12.01
C MET A 1 6.33 -8.09 -10.61
N PHE A 2 6.25 -8.95 -9.59
CA PHE A 2 6.57 -8.57 -8.20
C PHE A 2 7.75 -9.38 -7.66
N THR A 3 8.51 -8.79 -6.74
CA THR A 3 9.58 -9.43 -5.98
C THR A 3 9.54 -9.03 -4.51
N ILE A 4 10.23 -9.78 -3.65
CA ILE A 4 10.39 -9.47 -2.21
C ILE A 4 11.89 -9.23 -1.96
N PRO A 5 12.40 -8.00 -2.19
CA PRO A 5 13.83 -7.72 -2.08
C PRO A 5 14.34 -7.79 -0.63
N ARG A 6 13.45 -7.55 0.34
CA ARG A 6 13.72 -7.65 1.78
C ARG A 6 12.43 -7.96 2.55
N PRO A 7 12.50 -8.39 3.83
CA PRO A 7 11.31 -8.66 4.62
C PRO A 7 10.32 -7.49 4.59
N ASN A 8 9.03 -7.82 4.49
CA ASN A 8 7.90 -6.90 4.49
C ASN A 8 7.80 -5.92 3.31
N VAL A 9 8.73 -5.95 2.34
CA VAL A 9 8.69 -5.12 1.14
C VAL A 9 8.30 -5.96 -0.06
N ILE A 10 7.27 -5.52 -0.77
CA ILE A 10 6.88 -6.03 -2.08
C ILE A 10 7.22 -4.97 -3.10
N GLN A 11 8.08 -5.30 -4.05
CA GLN A 11 8.52 -4.38 -5.11
C GLN A 11 7.86 -4.77 -6.44
N SER A 12 7.28 -3.79 -7.11
CA SER A 12 6.72 -3.94 -8.46
C SER A 12 7.73 -3.53 -9.52
N SER A 13 7.75 -4.26 -10.64
CA SER A 13 8.46 -3.84 -11.85
C SER A 13 7.87 -2.57 -12.48
N GLU A 14 6.66 -2.15 -12.07
CA GLU A 14 5.99 -0.93 -12.52
C GLU A 14 6.46 0.34 -11.77
N GLY A 15 7.45 0.20 -10.88
CA GLY A 15 8.12 1.35 -10.25
C GLY A 15 7.57 1.75 -8.88
N PHE A 16 6.72 0.94 -8.26
CA PHE A 16 6.21 1.19 -6.90
C PHE A 16 6.62 0.09 -5.92
N THR A 17 6.59 0.42 -4.62
CA THR A 17 6.76 -0.55 -3.54
C THR A 17 5.61 -0.45 -2.53
N VAL A 18 5.33 -1.59 -1.89
CA VAL A 18 4.40 -1.72 -0.76
C VAL A 18 5.17 -2.33 0.39
N GLU A 19 5.34 -1.58 1.47
CA GLU A 19 6.05 -2.03 2.67
C GLU A 19 5.12 -2.09 3.87
N VAL A 20 5.06 -3.22 4.57
CA VAL A 20 4.34 -3.30 5.85
C VAL A 20 5.23 -2.73 6.95
N VAL A 21 4.81 -1.61 7.55
CA VAL A 21 5.57 -0.89 8.57
C VAL A 21 4.86 -1.03 9.92
N GLY A 22 5.46 -1.85 10.80
CA GLY A 22 4.86 -2.14 12.10
C GLY A 22 3.58 -2.97 11.98
N ARG A 23 2.63 -2.75 12.90
CA ARG A 23 1.37 -3.52 12.96
C ARG A 23 0.18 -2.82 12.31
N SER A 24 0.30 -1.53 12.01
CA SER A 24 -0.86 -0.69 11.70
C SER A 24 -0.65 0.24 10.50
N ARG A 25 0.41 0.05 9.71
CA ARG A 25 0.69 0.92 8.57
C ARG A 25 1.29 0.17 7.39
N ILE A 26 1.00 0.71 6.22
CA ILE A 26 1.69 0.43 4.97
C ILE A 26 2.40 1.69 4.53
N LEU A 27 3.63 1.55 4.06
CA LEU A 27 4.32 2.57 3.30
C LEU A 27 4.23 2.21 1.82
N TYR A 28 3.52 3.04 1.06
CA TYR A 28 3.46 2.99 -0.39
C TYR A 28 4.46 4.01 -0.97
N THR A 29 5.30 3.60 -1.91
CA THR A 29 6.33 4.48 -2.52
C THR A 29 6.28 4.41 -4.03
N GLU A 30 6.43 5.56 -4.66
CA GLU A 30 6.64 5.78 -6.09
C GLU A 30 7.87 6.67 -6.30
N PRO A 31 8.39 6.85 -7.53
CA PRO A 31 9.54 7.73 -7.76
C PRO A 31 9.25 9.16 -7.27
N GLY A 32 9.94 9.57 -6.20
CA GLY A 32 9.78 10.89 -5.59
C GLY A 32 8.54 11.08 -4.71
N LYS A 33 7.71 10.04 -4.53
CA LYS A 33 6.44 10.12 -3.79
C LYS A 33 6.35 9.02 -2.73
N LYS A 34 5.84 9.37 -1.55
CA LYS A 34 5.63 8.44 -0.43
C LYS A 34 4.27 8.68 0.18
N LEU A 35 3.65 7.61 0.65
CA LEU A 35 2.35 7.66 1.31
C LEU A 35 2.32 6.61 2.43
N PHE A 36 2.15 7.06 3.66
CA PHE A 36 1.70 6.20 4.76
C PHE A 36 0.19 5.99 4.69
N ILE A 37 -0.19 4.72 4.71
CA ILE A 37 -1.58 4.28 4.67
C ILE A 37 -1.85 3.53 5.96
N ASP A 38 -2.93 3.89 6.65
CA ASP A 38 -3.34 3.21 7.85
C ASP A 38 -3.90 1.84 7.50
N ALA A 39 -3.50 0.84 8.28
CA ALA A 39 -3.89 -0.53 8.10
C ALA A 39 -4.10 -1.20 9.47
N GLU A 40 -4.76 -2.35 9.48
CA GLU A 40 -4.97 -3.13 10.70
C GLU A 40 -4.87 -4.62 10.39
N LEU A 41 -4.10 -5.34 11.20
CA LEU A 41 -4.04 -6.80 11.14
C LEU A 41 -5.33 -7.38 11.71
N LEU A 42 -6.06 -8.14 10.90
CA LEU A 42 -7.25 -8.84 11.34
C LEU A 42 -6.91 -10.24 11.86
N ALA A 43 -7.70 -10.71 12.83
CA ALA A 43 -7.80 -12.12 13.17
C ALA A 43 -8.88 -12.76 12.28
N GLY A 44 -8.49 -13.42 11.18
CA GLY A 44 -9.46 -13.99 10.23
C GLY A 44 -8.82 -14.50 8.94
N PRO A 45 -9.63 -14.92 7.94
CA PRO A 45 -9.14 -15.37 6.63
C PRO A 45 -8.45 -14.24 5.84
N SER A 46 -8.90 -13.01 6.02
CA SER A 46 -8.20 -11.81 5.55
C SER A 46 -7.13 -11.41 6.56
N GLY A 47 -5.91 -11.18 6.09
CA GLY A 47 -4.77 -10.90 6.96
C GLY A 47 -4.63 -9.42 7.33
N LEU A 48 -5.32 -8.52 6.62
CA LEU A 48 -5.15 -7.07 6.75
C LEU A 48 -6.36 -6.29 6.24
N VAL A 49 -6.79 -5.26 6.97
CA VAL A 49 -7.66 -4.17 6.50
C VAL A 49 -6.78 -2.97 6.16
N ILE A 50 -7.12 -2.28 5.08
CA ILE A 50 -6.49 -1.03 4.67
C ILE A 50 -7.56 0.05 4.62
N TYR A 51 -7.32 1.15 5.34
CA TYR A 51 -8.24 2.28 5.41
C TYR A 51 -7.99 3.23 4.24
N THR A 52 -8.83 3.16 3.23
CA THR A 52 -8.73 3.95 1.99
C THR A 52 -8.91 5.45 2.24
N ASP A 53 -9.60 5.83 3.31
CA ASP A 53 -9.72 7.22 3.74
C ASP A 53 -8.40 7.85 4.21
N SER A 54 -7.35 7.05 4.46
CA SER A 54 -6.01 7.56 4.72
C SER A 54 -5.19 7.77 3.42
N ILE A 55 -5.79 7.60 2.24
CA ILE A 55 -5.17 7.80 0.91
C ILE A 55 -5.66 9.13 0.35
N ASN A 56 -5.12 10.23 0.85
CA ASN A 56 -5.62 11.58 0.57
C ASN A 56 -4.54 12.59 0.21
N THR A 57 -3.34 12.48 0.76
CA THR A 57 -2.23 13.39 0.45
C THR A 57 -0.91 12.63 0.43
N TRP A 58 -0.08 12.87 -0.57
CA TRP A 58 1.30 12.40 -0.58
C TRP A 58 2.08 13.03 0.58
N ASP A 59 2.92 12.24 1.25
CA ASP A 59 3.79 12.74 2.30
C ASP A 59 4.82 13.76 1.76
N ALA A 60 5.45 14.48 2.69
CA ALA A 60 6.57 15.37 2.37
C ALA A 60 7.65 14.63 1.55
N PRO A 61 8.24 15.27 0.53
CA PRO A 61 8.27 16.73 0.34
C PRO A 61 7.13 17.30 -0.53
N THR A 62 6.28 16.48 -1.14
CA THR A 62 5.31 16.97 -2.13
C THR A 62 4.08 17.60 -1.49
N GLY A 63 3.45 16.94 -0.50
CA GLY A 63 2.20 17.41 0.09
C GLY A 63 1.05 17.51 -0.91
N GLU A 64 1.18 16.88 -2.08
CA GLU A 64 0.19 16.92 -3.16
C GLU A 64 -1.05 16.12 -2.76
N LYS A 65 -2.24 16.68 -2.97
CA LYS A 65 -3.48 15.93 -2.81
C LYS A 65 -3.55 14.81 -3.83
N ILE A 66 -3.99 13.64 -3.38
CA ILE A 66 -4.23 12.47 -4.21
C ILE A 66 -5.59 12.65 -4.88
N THR A 67 -5.66 12.50 -6.21
CA THR A 67 -6.94 12.50 -6.92
C THR A 67 -7.68 11.17 -6.75
N GLU A 68 -8.97 11.12 -7.05
CA GLU A 68 -9.73 9.86 -6.99
C GLU A 68 -9.16 8.79 -7.96
N GLU A 69 -8.70 9.20 -9.14
CA GLU A 69 -8.05 8.31 -10.09
C GLU A 69 -6.73 7.75 -9.54
N GLU A 70 -5.93 8.59 -8.89
CA GLU A 70 -4.71 8.16 -8.22
C GLU A 70 -5.02 7.22 -7.04
N LYS A 71 -6.03 7.56 -6.23
CA LYS A 71 -6.47 6.74 -5.09
C LYS A 71 -6.87 5.34 -5.56
N HIS A 72 -7.71 5.24 -6.61
CA HIS A 72 -8.08 3.96 -7.20
C HIS A 72 -6.86 3.17 -7.72
N ARG A 73 -5.91 3.84 -8.38
CA ARG A 73 -4.68 3.22 -8.86
C ARG A 73 -3.82 2.67 -7.71
N ILE A 74 -3.66 3.43 -6.64
CA ILE A 74 -2.91 3.01 -5.44
C ILE A 74 -3.57 1.79 -4.79
N ILE A 75 -4.89 1.81 -4.61
CA ILE A 75 -5.67 0.69 -4.06
C ILE A 75 -5.45 -0.59 -4.90
N GLU A 76 -5.55 -0.50 -6.22
CA GLU A 76 -5.34 -1.63 -7.11
C GLU A 76 -3.89 -2.14 -7.08
N ASN A 77 -2.92 -1.24 -7.00
CA ASN A 77 -1.51 -1.60 -6.87
C ASN A 77 -1.25 -2.38 -5.58
N ILE A 78 -1.84 -1.95 -4.46
CA ILE A 78 -1.71 -2.62 -3.17
C ILE A 78 -2.41 -3.98 -3.19
N ARG A 79 -3.63 -4.09 -3.76
CA ARG A 79 -4.33 -5.38 -3.94
C ARG A 79 -3.48 -6.38 -4.70
N LYS A 80 -2.90 -5.97 -5.83
CA LYS A 80 -2.04 -6.84 -6.64
C LYS A 80 -0.80 -7.29 -5.87
N ALA A 81 -0.17 -6.38 -5.11
CA ALA A 81 1.01 -6.69 -4.30
C ALA A 81 0.71 -7.74 -3.22
N PHE A 82 -0.34 -7.56 -2.42
CA PHE A 82 -0.69 -8.53 -1.38
C PHE A 82 -1.19 -9.86 -1.95
N ARG A 83 -1.93 -9.84 -3.06
CA ARG A 83 -2.33 -11.07 -3.78
C ARG A 83 -1.11 -11.87 -4.23
N PHE A 84 -0.07 -11.20 -4.71
CA PHE A 84 1.20 -11.87 -5.05
C PHE A 84 1.83 -12.58 -3.84
N ARG A 85 1.64 -12.05 -2.62
CA ARG A 85 2.09 -12.69 -1.36
C ARG A 85 1.12 -13.76 -0.85
N GLY A 86 0.02 -14.03 -1.57
CA GLY A 86 -1.03 -14.95 -1.14
C GLY A 86 -1.85 -14.45 0.06
N ILE A 87 -1.87 -13.14 0.29
CA ILE A 87 -2.61 -12.52 1.39
C ILE A 87 -3.85 -11.83 0.82
N GLU A 88 -5.02 -12.19 1.32
CA GLU A 88 -6.25 -11.45 1.07
C GLU A 88 -6.32 -10.24 2.00
N ILE A 89 -6.70 -9.10 1.43
CA ILE A 89 -6.84 -7.84 2.12
C ILE A 89 -8.23 -7.25 1.89
N GLU A 90 -8.75 -6.61 2.92
CA GLU A 90 -9.98 -5.84 2.87
C GLU A 90 -9.65 -4.35 2.71
N MET A 91 -10.45 -3.63 1.93
CA MET A 91 -10.32 -2.19 1.72
C MET A 91 -11.57 -1.53 2.30
N GLN A 92 -11.40 -0.59 3.23
CA GLN A 92 -12.48 0.13 3.90
C GLN A 92 -12.42 1.62 3.64
#